data_AF-A0A2D5ZXV3-F1
#
_entry.id   AF-A0A2D5ZXV3-F1
#
_cell.length_a   1.000
_cell.length_b   1.000
_cell.length_c   1.000
_cell.angle_alpha   90.00
_cell.angle_beta   90.00
_cell.angle_gamma   90.00
#
_symmetry.space_group_name_H-M   'P 1'
#
loop_
_entity.id
_entity.type
_entity.pdbx_description
1 polymer ?
#
loop_
_entity_poly.entity_id
_entity_poly.type
_entity_poly.pdbx_seq_one_letter_code
_entity_poly.pdbx_strand_id
1 'polypeptide(L)'
;MKSLLLSLALLVSSNVYADDLNRQCRMAYNEAYDELKDRSEQFNEGDLSRGEFAALVVGITTELGAVRVTCRVFEDPDNRSCVDAYKERFWRLRDEIKVAAVLSGNQTEVDMSIVREIASDFENVIHRLRCGDLD
;
A
#
# COMPACT_ATOMS: atom_id res chain seq x y z
N MET A 1 41.46 9.68 15.50
CA MET A 1 40.31 9.33 16.37
C MET A 1 39.07 10.20 16.12
N LYS A 2 39.18 11.53 15.88
CA LYS A 2 38.00 12.38 15.57
C LYS A 2 37.25 12.00 14.28
N SER A 3 37.97 11.55 13.24
CA SER A 3 37.35 11.14 11.96
C SER A 3 36.52 9.85 12.06
N LEU A 4 36.87 8.91 12.95
CA LEU A 4 36.13 7.66 13.14
C LEU A 4 34.76 7.87 13.82
N LEU A 5 34.67 8.87 14.70
CA LEU A 5 33.41 9.22 15.39
C LEU A 5 32.40 9.89 14.45
N LEU A 6 32.86 10.69 13.49
CA LEU A 6 31.98 11.26 12.45
C LEU A 6 31.50 10.19 11.47
N SER A 7 32.36 9.26 11.06
CA SER A 7 31.96 8.15 10.18
C SER A 7 30.94 7.22 10.83
N LEU A 8 31.09 6.95 12.13
CA LEU A 8 30.15 6.12 12.89
C LEU A 8 28.82 6.85 13.15
N ALA A 9 28.84 8.16 13.42
CA ALA A 9 27.61 8.95 13.57
C ALA A 9 26.79 9.01 12.27
N LEU A 10 27.45 9.11 11.11
CA LEU A 10 26.79 9.04 9.81
C LEU A 10 26.14 7.66 9.57
N LEU A 11 26.86 6.56 9.87
CA LEU A 11 26.35 5.19 9.69
C LEU A 11 25.17 4.85 10.62
N VAL A 12 25.17 5.35 11.86
CA VAL A 12 24.07 5.12 12.80
C VAL A 12 22.84 5.97 12.46
N SER A 13 23.04 7.17 11.92
CA SER A 13 21.93 8.01 11.47
C SER A 13 21.21 7.41 10.25
N SER A 14 21.92 6.80 9.30
CA SER A 14 21.29 6.20 8.11
C SER A 14 20.32 5.04 8.42
N ASN A 15 20.60 4.25 9.46
CA ASN A 15 19.75 3.10 9.81
C ASN A 15 18.41 3.51 10.44
N VAL A 16 18.39 4.60 11.24
CA VAL A 16 17.15 5.09 11.85
C VAL A 16 16.22 5.72 10.81
N TYR A 17 16.78 6.43 9.82
CA TYR A 17 15.99 7.01 8.72
C TYR A 17 15.45 5.95 7.77
N ALA A 18 16.21 4.87 7.50
CA ALA A 18 15.76 3.79 6.64
C ALA A 18 14.59 3.00 7.26
N ASP A 19 14.66 2.69 8.56
CA ASP A 19 13.60 1.95 9.26
C ASP A 19 12.28 2.74 9.34
N ASP A 20 12.37 4.04 9.70
CA ASP A 20 11.19 4.92 9.75
C ASP A 20 10.54 5.07 8.37
N LEU A 21 11.35 5.17 7.31
CA LEU A 21 10.83 5.24 5.95
C LEU A 21 10.17 3.93 5.51
N ASN A 22 10.78 2.78 5.80
CA ASN A 22 10.20 1.47 5.47
C ASN A 22 8.82 1.31 6.14
N ARG A 23 8.69 1.77 7.39
CA ARG A 23 7.41 1.81 8.11
C ARG A 23 6.41 2.72 7.42
N GLN A 24 6.80 3.95 7.08
CA GLN A 24 5.95 4.88 6.34
C GLN A 24 5.46 4.30 5.01
N CYS A 25 6.32 3.57 4.30
CA CYS A 25 5.97 2.90 3.05
C CYS A 25 4.92 1.80 3.26
N ARG A 26 5.12 0.92 4.24
CA ARG A 26 4.13 -0.12 4.59
C ARG A 26 2.80 0.50 5.01
N MET A 27 2.82 1.52 5.86
CA MET A 27 1.62 2.22 6.33
C MET A 27 0.85 2.84 5.17
N ALA A 28 1.52 3.56 4.27
CA ALA A 28 0.86 4.18 3.12
C ALA A 28 0.17 3.15 2.21
N TYR A 29 0.80 2.00 1.96
CA TYR A 29 0.16 0.91 1.21
C TYR A 29 -1.02 0.29 1.97
N ASN A 30 -0.92 0.15 3.30
CA ASN A 30 -2.01 -0.38 4.10
C ASN A 30 -3.22 0.57 4.15
N GLU A 31 -2.99 1.85 4.43
CA GLU A 31 -4.02 2.90 4.45
C GLU A 31 -4.71 3.01 3.09
N ALA A 32 -3.94 3.02 1.99
CA ALA A 32 -4.52 3.05 0.66
C ALA A 32 -5.34 1.79 0.33
N TYR A 33 -4.94 0.62 0.82
CA TYR A 33 -5.74 -0.61 0.67
C TYR A 33 -7.05 -0.51 1.45
N ASP A 34 -6.99 -0.10 2.72
CA ASP A 34 -8.15 -0.02 3.60
C ASP A 34 -9.15 1.03 3.08
N GLU A 35 -8.65 2.17 2.59
CA GLU A 35 -9.50 3.17 1.94
C GLU A 35 -10.12 2.62 0.65
N LEU A 36 -9.34 1.96 -0.20
CA LEU A 36 -9.86 1.41 -1.45
C LEU A 36 -10.95 0.35 -1.20
N LYS A 37 -10.78 -0.46 -0.15
CA LYS A 37 -11.77 -1.43 0.31
C LYS A 37 -13.05 -0.71 0.77
N ASP A 38 -12.94 0.28 1.65
CA ASP A 38 -14.08 1.08 2.15
C ASP A 38 -14.85 1.74 1.00
N ARG A 39 -14.15 2.35 0.03
CA ARG A 39 -14.82 2.93 -1.16
C ARG A 39 -15.52 1.89 -2.03
N SER A 40 -14.98 0.67 -2.10
CA SER A 40 -15.60 -0.42 -2.85
C SER A 40 -16.87 -0.91 -2.16
N GLU A 41 -16.87 -0.98 -0.83
CA GLU A 41 -18.05 -1.30 -0.02
C GLU A 41 -19.16 -0.25 -0.22
N GLN A 42 -18.83 1.03 -0.08
CA GLN A 42 -19.79 2.13 -0.30
C GLN A 42 -20.34 2.16 -1.73
N PHE A 43 -19.52 1.85 -2.74
CA PHE A 43 -20.00 1.73 -4.13
C PHE A 43 -20.99 0.58 -4.30
N ASN A 44 -20.72 -0.58 -3.70
CA ASN A 44 -21.61 -1.74 -3.76
C ASN A 44 -22.93 -1.52 -3.01
N GLU A 45 -22.90 -0.75 -1.92
CA GLU A 45 -24.07 -0.37 -1.13
C GLU A 45 -24.90 0.74 -1.82
N GLY A 46 -24.36 1.37 -2.85
CA GLY A 46 -25.02 2.45 -3.61
C GLY A 46 -24.84 3.84 -3.02
N ASP A 47 -23.97 3.99 -2.02
CA ASP A 47 -23.66 5.26 -1.35
C ASP A 47 -22.76 6.16 -2.20
N LEU A 48 -21.99 5.58 -3.14
CA LEU A 48 -21.18 6.33 -4.10
C LEU A 48 -21.72 6.17 -5.51
N SER A 49 -21.86 7.28 -6.23
CA SER A 49 -22.09 7.23 -7.66
C SER A 49 -20.86 6.68 -8.41
N ARG A 50 -21.08 6.15 -9.61
CA ARG A 50 -19.99 5.66 -10.50
C ARG A 50 -18.88 6.69 -10.71
N GLY A 51 -19.25 7.96 -10.84
CA GLY A 51 -18.30 9.06 -11.03
C GLY A 51 -17.48 9.35 -9.78
N GLU A 52 -18.13 9.40 -8.61
CA GLU A 52 -17.46 9.61 -7.32
C GLU A 52 -16.52 8.45 -7.00
N PHE A 53 -16.99 7.22 -7.13
CA PHE A 53 -16.17 6.03 -6.90
C PHE A 53 -14.94 6.01 -7.84
N ALA A 54 -15.13 6.24 -9.14
CA ALA A 54 -14.03 6.30 -10.09
C ALA A 54 -13.00 7.39 -9.75
N ALA A 55 -13.47 8.58 -9.34
CA ALA A 55 -12.59 9.69 -8.96
C ALA A 55 -11.78 9.35 -7.71
N LEU A 56 -12.41 8.77 -6.68
CA LEU A 56 -11.74 8.35 -5.44
C LEU A 56 -10.69 7.28 -5.70
N VAL A 57 -11.02 6.25 -6.50
CA VAL A 57 -10.09 5.19 -6.89
C VAL A 57 -8.85 5.76 -7.61
N VAL A 58 -9.05 6.71 -8.51
CA VAL A 58 -7.95 7.40 -9.20
C VAL A 58 -7.14 8.27 -8.23
N GLY A 59 -7.81 8.98 -7.31
CA GLY A 59 -7.17 9.80 -6.28
C GLY A 59 -6.23 8.98 -5.41
N ILE A 60 -6.75 7.91 -4.79
CA ILE A 60 -5.98 6.97 -3.95
C ILE A 60 -4.76 6.42 -4.73
N THR A 61 -4.96 6.00 -5.99
CA THR A 61 -3.87 5.47 -6.81
C THR A 61 -2.79 6.52 -7.11
N THR A 62 -3.19 7.78 -7.29
CA THR A 62 -2.30 8.90 -7.61
C THR A 62 -1.46 9.29 -6.39
N GLU A 63 -2.09 9.42 -5.23
CA GLU A 63 -1.40 9.71 -3.96
C GLU A 63 -0.39 8.64 -3.61
N LEU A 64 -0.78 7.36 -3.73
CA LEU A 64 0.13 6.24 -3.52
C LEU A 64 1.27 6.20 -4.55
N GLY A 65 1.03 6.68 -5.77
CA GLY A 65 2.06 6.85 -6.80
C GLY A 65 3.18 7.80 -6.38
N ALA A 66 2.86 8.88 -5.66
CA ALA A 66 3.85 9.81 -5.11
C ALA A 66 4.69 9.16 -4.00
N VAL A 67 4.04 8.42 -3.09
CA VAL A 67 4.73 7.69 -2.01
C VAL A 67 5.64 6.61 -2.57
N ARG A 68 5.21 5.90 -3.62
CA ARG A 68 6.00 4.86 -4.30
C ARG A 68 7.34 5.35 -4.81
N VAL A 69 7.42 6.59 -5.31
CA VAL A 69 8.68 7.16 -5.80
C VAL A 69 9.67 7.31 -4.63
N THR A 70 9.18 7.79 -3.50
CA THR A 70 9.99 7.95 -2.28
C THR A 70 10.44 6.60 -1.72
N CYS A 71 9.53 5.64 -1.62
CA CYS A 71 9.85 4.29 -1.13
C CYS A 71 10.92 3.61 -1.99
N ARG A 72 10.78 3.65 -3.33
CA ARG A 72 11.71 2.96 -4.22
C ARG A 72 13.14 3.50 -4.20
N VAL A 73 13.33 4.76 -3.82
CA VAL A 73 14.65 5.43 -3.84
C VAL A 73 15.44 5.21 -2.56
N PHE A 74 14.76 4.99 -1.43
CA PHE A 74 15.35 5.07 -0.09
C PHE A 74 15.09 3.84 0.78
N GLU A 75 14.36 2.84 0.28
CA GLU A 75 14.05 1.61 0.99
C GLU A 75 15.29 0.75 1.25
N ASP A 76 15.33 0.17 2.46
CA ASP A 76 16.36 -0.78 2.86
C ASP A 76 16.13 -2.12 2.12
N PRO A 77 17.16 -2.71 1.47
CA PRO A 77 17.05 -4.03 0.86
C PRO A 77 16.49 -5.11 1.80
N ASP A 78 16.74 -5.02 3.10
CA ASP A 78 16.29 -6.02 4.09
C ASP A 78 14.78 -5.94 4.36
N ASN A 79 14.14 -4.79 4.11
CA ASN A 79 12.70 -4.57 4.32
C ASN A 79 11.88 -4.54 3.03
N ARG A 80 12.55 -4.61 1.87
CA ARG A 80 11.93 -4.53 0.56
C ARG A 80 10.84 -5.57 0.32
N SER A 81 11.05 -6.80 0.79
CA SER A 81 10.05 -7.86 0.66
C SER A 81 8.77 -7.55 1.42
N CYS A 82 8.86 -6.85 2.55
CA CYS A 82 7.69 -6.45 3.32
C CYS A 82 6.89 -5.38 2.60
N VAL A 83 7.53 -4.31 2.11
CA VAL A 83 6.80 -3.28 1.34
C VAL A 83 6.22 -3.86 0.06
N ASP A 84 6.94 -4.75 -0.64
CA ASP A 84 6.42 -5.41 -1.84
C ASP A 84 5.17 -6.24 -1.53
N ALA A 85 5.08 -6.90 -0.38
CA ALA A 85 3.87 -7.62 0.03
C ALA A 85 2.66 -6.69 0.26
N TYR A 86 2.86 -5.53 0.90
CA TYR A 86 1.79 -4.55 1.13
C TYR A 86 1.34 -3.91 -0.19
N LYS A 87 2.32 -3.62 -1.06
CA LYS A 87 2.08 -3.12 -2.40
C LYS A 87 1.30 -4.11 -3.24
N GLU A 88 1.67 -5.39 -3.21
CA GLU A 88 0.95 -6.45 -3.92
C GLU A 88 -0.50 -6.56 -3.45
N ARG A 89 -0.73 -6.53 -2.13
CA ARG A 89 -2.07 -6.50 -1.53
C ARG A 89 -2.93 -5.35 -2.10
N PHE A 90 -2.39 -4.13 -2.13
CA PHE A 90 -3.06 -2.97 -2.74
C PHE A 90 -3.39 -3.20 -4.23
N TRP A 91 -2.39 -3.57 -5.03
CA TRP A 91 -2.58 -3.68 -6.48
C TRP A 91 -3.55 -4.80 -6.87
N ARG A 92 -3.58 -5.91 -6.12
CA ARG A 92 -4.57 -6.97 -6.33
C ARG A 92 -6.00 -6.44 -6.23
N LEU A 93 -6.32 -5.68 -5.18
CA LEU A 93 -7.66 -5.08 -5.06
C LEU A 93 -7.90 -4.00 -6.12
N ARG A 94 -6.89 -3.16 -6.39
CA ARG A 94 -7.00 -2.09 -7.40
C ARG A 94 -7.28 -2.63 -8.80
N ASP A 95 -6.68 -3.76 -9.15
CA ASP A 95 -6.82 -4.37 -10.47
C ASP A 95 -8.22 -4.95 -10.70
N GLU A 96 -8.97 -5.29 -9.64
CA GLU A 96 -10.39 -5.68 -9.74
C GLU A 96 -11.31 -4.51 -10.09
N ILE A 97 -10.86 -3.28 -9.87
CA ILE A 97 -11.64 -2.07 -10.13
C ILE A 97 -11.30 -1.53 -11.52
N LYS A 98 -12.10 -1.91 -12.52
CA LYS A 98 -11.92 -1.41 -13.90
C LYS A 98 -12.59 -0.04 -14.02
N VAL A 99 -11.88 1.03 -13.65
CA VAL A 99 -12.40 2.42 -13.65
C VAL A 99 -13.15 2.80 -14.93
N ALA A 100 -12.65 2.42 -16.11
CA ALA A 100 -13.35 2.66 -17.37
C ALA A 100 -14.70 1.91 -17.47
N ALA A 101 -14.75 0.67 -16.99
CA ALA A 101 -15.98 -0.13 -16.95
C ALA A 101 -16.96 0.40 -15.88
N VAL A 102 -16.45 0.88 -14.74
CA VAL A 102 -17.28 1.57 -13.73
C VAL A 102 -17.93 2.80 -14.36
N LEU A 103 -17.16 3.67 -15.01
CA LEU A 103 -17.68 4.89 -15.65
C LEU A 103 -18.69 4.57 -16.77
N SER A 104 -18.43 3.54 -17.58
CA SER A 104 -19.36 3.12 -18.63
C SER A 104 -20.59 2.38 -18.10
N GLY A 105 -20.61 1.98 -16.82
CA GLY A 105 -21.66 1.16 -16.21
C GLY A 105 -21.57 -0.33 -16.56
N ASN A 106 -20.46 -0.79 -17.12
CA ASN A 106 -20.20 -2.20 -17.38
C ASN A 106 -19.78 -2.96 -16.11
N GLN A 107 -19.24 -2.24 -15.11
CA GLN A 107 -18.98 -2.76 -13.78
C GLN A 107 -19.87 -1.99 -12.79
N THR A 108 -20.83 -2.68 -12.19
CA THR A 108 -21.78 -2.11 -11.23
C THR A 108 -21.48 -2.46 -9.78
N GLU A 109 -20.55 -3.38 -9.55
CA GLU A 109 -20.11 -3.83 -8.23
C GLU A 109 -18.63 -4.26 -8.28
N VAL A 110 -18.01 -4.32 -7.11
CA VAL A 110 -16.68 -4.89 -6.87
C VAL A 110 -16.86 -6.20 -6.11
N ASP A 111 -16.23 -7.28 -6.57
CA ASP A 111 -16.34 -8.58 -5.89
C ASP A 111 -15.61 -8.55 -4.54
N MET A 112 -16.36 -8.51 -3.44
CA MET A 112 -15.81 -8.47 -2.08
C MET A 112 -15.30 -9.84 -1.59
N SER A 113 -15.50 -10.92 -2.34
CA SER A 113 -14.91 -12.21 -2.01
C SER A 113 -13.38 -12.19 -2.16
N ILE A 114 -12.86 -11.41 -3.11
CA ILE A 114 -11.42 -11.26 -3.33
C ILE A 114 -10.71 -10.54 -2.20
N VAL A 115 -11.39 -9.65 -1.48
CA VAL A 115 -10.84 -8.95 -0.31
C VAL A 115 -10.49 -9.93 0.81
N ARG A 116 -11.30 -10.98 0.99
CA ARG A 116 -11.03 -12.05 1.96
C ARG A 116 -9.86 -12.92 1.53
N GLU A 117 -9.77 -13.25 0.25
CA GLU A 117 -8.64 -13.98 -0.32
C GLU A 117 -7.33 -13.20 -0.16
N ILE A 118 -7.32 -11.93 -0.58
CA ILE A 118 -6.17 -11.03 -0.46
C ILE A 118 -5.72 -10.90 1.00
N ALA A 119 -6.66 -10.75 1.95
CA ALA A 119 -6.33 -10.65 3.37
C ALA A 119 -5.67 -11.92 3.90
N SER A 120 -6.22 -13.10 3.56
CA SER A 120 -5.68 -14.40 3.94
C SER A 120 -4.27 -14.62 3.37
N ASP A 121 -4.06 -14.32 2.08
CA ASP A 121 -2.75 -14.46 1.45
C ASP A 121 -1.73 -13.51 2.07
N PHE A 122 -2.14 -12.26 2.32
CA PHE A 122 -1.30 -11.24 2.91
C PHE A 122 -0.84 -11.64 4.32
N GLU A 123 -1.75 -12.11 5.18
CA GLU A 123 -1.42 -12.56 6.54
C GLU A 123 -0.36 -13.67 6.53
N ASN A 124 -0.50 -14.64 5.61
CA ASN A 124 0.47 -15.72 5.43
C ASN A 124 1.84 -15.21 4.96
N VAL A 125 1.87 -14.20 4.09
CA VAL A 125 3.11 -13.62 3.56
C VAL A 125 3.83 -12.80 4.63
N ILE A 126 3.14 -11.90 5.35
CA ILE A 126 3.79 -11.04 6.35
C ILE A 126 4.32 -11.84 7.55
N HIS A 127 3.61 -12.90 7.97
CA HIS A 127 4.10 -13.81 9.02
C HIS A 127 5.39 -14.53 8.59
N ARG A 128 5.44 -14.99 7.34
CA ARG A 128 6.64 -15.66 6.79
C ARG A 128 7.82 -14.71 6.69
N LEU A 129 7.57 -13.47 6.28
CA LEU A 129 8.58 -12.43 6.12
C LEU A 129 9.00 -11.78 7.45
N ARG A 130 8.25 -11.99 8.54
CA ARG A 130 8.50 -11.41 9.86
C ARG A 130 8.57 -9.87 9.81
N CYS A 131 7.60 -9.25 9.15
CA CYS A 131 7.58 -7.81 8.88
C CYS A 131 7.37 -6.88 10.09
N GLY A 132 7.61 -7.34 11.32
CA GLY A 132 7.83 -6.54 12.53
C GLY A 132 6.69 -5.68 13.09
N ASP A 133 5.73 -5.23 12.29
CA ASP A 133 5.14 -3.91 12.57
C ASP A 133 3.61 -3.81 12.51
N LEU A 134 2.87 -4.93 12.50
CA LEU A 134 1.42 -4.90 12.69
C LEU A 134 0.99 -6.03 13.62
N ASP A 135 1.21 -5.81 14.92
CA ASP A 135 0.32 -6.28 15.99
C ASP A 135 -0.79 -5.24 16.20
#